data_AF-A0A1T4RFY0-F1
#
_entry.id   AF-A0A1T4RFY0-F1
#
_cell.length_a   1.000
_cell.length_b   1.000
_cell.length_c   1.000
_cell.angle_alpha   90.00
_cell.angle_beta   90.00
_cell.angle_gamma   90.00
#
_symmetry.space_group_name_H-M   'P 1'
#
loop_
_entity.id
_entity.type
_entity.pdbx_description
1 polymer ?
#
loop_
_entity_poly.entity_id
_entity_poly.type
_entity_poly.pdbx_seq_one_letter_code
_entity_poly.pdbx_strand_id
1 'polypeptide(L)' 'MPGEYLLFTEFSFVHTYSQTEVVGYTDHYINGMFQYSSANTVNNSYSTGAGASIQRVVTVSKPGEKVEVKLKKTRQ' A
#
# COMPACT_ATOMS: atom_id res chain seq x y z
N MET A 1 -3.07 -8.46 36.73
CA MET A 1 -2.99 -7.35 37.70
C MET A 1 -3.59 -6.12 37.04
N PRO A 2 -4.25 -5.21 37.79
CA PRO A 2 -4.59 -3.89 37.28
C PRO A 2 -3.31 -3.09 37.00
N GLY A 3 -3.30 -2.31 35.93
CA GLY A 3 -2.13 -1.52 35.55
C GLY A 3 -2.17 -1.05 34.09
N GLU A 4 -1.14 -0.29 33.73
CA GLU A 4 -0.89 0.14 32.36
C GLU A 4 -0.02 -0.89 31.64
N TYR A 5 -0.42 -1.24 30.43
CA TYR A 5 0.27 -2.20 29.58
C TYR A 5 0.50 -1.59 28.21
N LEU A 6 1.64 -1.91 27.60
CA LEU A 6 1.90 -1.58 26.20
C LEU A 6 1.38 -2.72 25.32
N LEU A 7 0.34 -2.44 24.54
CA LEU A 7 -0.05 -3.30 23.43
C LEU A 7 0.85 -2.99 22.24
N PHE A 8 1.60 -4.00 21.80
CA PHE A 8 2.46 -3.95 20.62
C PHE A 8 2.02 -5.01 19.63
N THR A 9 1.76 -4.62 18.38
CA THR A 9 1.43 -5.56 17.30
C THR A 9 2.01 -5.07 15.98
N GLU A 10 2.51 -6.01 15.18
CA GLU A 10 3.10 -5.75 13.88
C GLU A 10 2.41 -6.58 12.81
N PHE A 11 2.17 -5.95 11.66
CA PHE A 11 1.61 -6.58 10.48
C PHE A 11 2.56 -6.37 9.31
N SER A 12 2.93 -7.45 8.64
CA SER A 12 3.62 -7.40 7.35
C SER A 12 2.63 -7.72 6.25
N PHE A 13 2.64 -6.93 5.18
CA PHE A 13 1.79 -7.15 4.01
C PHE A 13 2.52 -6.78 2.73
N VAL A 14 2.06 -7.33 1.61
CA VAL A 14 2.56 -6.98 0.28
C VAL A 14 1.55 -6.03 -0.37
N HIS A 15 2.01 -4.84 -0.75
CA HIS A 15 1.22 -3.91 -1.54
C HIS A 15 1.49 -4.17 -3.02
N THR A 16 0.44 -4.54 -3.77
CA THR A 16 0.52 -4.74 -5.21
C THR A 16 -0.21 -3.63 -5.94
N TYR A 17 0.44 -2.99 -6.91
CA TYR A 17 -0.19 -1.98 -7.77
C TYR A 17 0.14 -2.25 -9.24
N SER A 18 -0.78 -1.88 -10.13
CA SER A 18 -0.57 -1.94 -11.57
C SER A 18 -0.39 -0.54 -12.12
N GLN A 19 0.62 -0.32 -12.96
CA GLN A 19 0.85 0.94 -13.65
C GLN A 19 0.97 0.72 -15.17
N THR A 20 0.36 1.61 -15.93
CA THR A 20 0.56 1.70 -17.37
C THR A 20 1.79 2.57 -17.65
N GLU A 21 2.74 2.04 -18.39
CA GLU A 21 4.01 2.70 -18.70
C GLU A 21 4.18 2.82 -20.22
N VAL A 22 4.70 3.96 -20.67
CA VAL A 22 5.04 4.17 -22.09
C VAL A 22 6.40 3.52 -22.35
N VAL A 23 6.44 2.55 -23.26
CA VAL A 23 7.65 1.80 -23.63
C VAL A 23 8.24 2.22 -24.97
N GLY A 24 7.54 3.08 -25.71
CA GLY A 24 8.02 3.61 -26.98
C GLY A 24 6.94 4.40 -27.70
N TYR A 25 7.29 4.87 -28.90
CA TYR A 25 6.38 5.61 -29.76
C TYR A 25 6.44 5.03 -31.17
N THR A 26 5.31 5.11 -31.88
CA THR A 26 5.21 4.76 -33.30
C THR A 26 4.77 6.00 -34.06
N ASP A 27 5.59 6.43 -35.01
CA ASP A 27 5.31 7.58 -35.86
C ASP A 27 4.52 7.15 -37.09
N HIS A 28 3.48 7.92 -37.41
CA HIS A 28 2.59 7.67 -38.53
C HIS A 28 2.87 8.67 -39.64
N TYR A 29 3.05 8.15 -40.86
CA TYR A 29 3.36 8.94 -42.05
C TYR A 29 2.32 8.67 -43.14
N ILE A 30 1.91 9.72 -43.84
CA ILE A 30 1.11 9.62 -45.06
C ILE A 30 1.94 10.23 -46.18
N ASN A 31 2.19 9.45 -47.24
CA ASN A 31 3.01 9.86 -48.38
C ASN A 31 4.41 10.40 -47.98
N GLY A 32 5.02 9.81 -46.95
CA GLY A 32 6.33 10.23 -46.43
C GLY A 32 6.31 11.48 -45.55
N MET A 33 5.15 12.11 -45.34
CA MET A 33 5.00 13.26 -44.45
C MET A 33 4.49 12.82 -43.07
N PHE A 34 5.17 13.27 -42.01
CA PHE A 34 4.79 13.00 -40.63
C PHE A 34 3.38 13.53 -40.32
N GLN A 35 2.59 12.73 -39.60
CA GLN A 35 1.24 13.10 -39.19
C GLN A 35 1.14 13.24 -37.67
N TYR A 36 1.50 12.18 -36.94
CA TYR A 36 1.46 12.13 -35.48
C TYR A 36 2.26 10.94 -34.96
N SER A 37 2.54 10.94 -33.66
CA SER A 37 3.13 9.83 -32.94
C SER A 37 2.12 9.24 -31.96
N SER A 38 2.01 7.91 -31.92
CA SER A 38 1.22 7.20 -30.90
C SER A 38 2.14 6.58 -29.85
N ALA A 39 1.80 6.74 -28.57
CA ALA A 39 2.51 6.08 -27.48
C ALA A 39 2.16 4.59 -27.42
N ASN A 40 3.17 3.74 -27.34
CA ASN A 40 3.04 2.32 -27.05
C ASN A 40 3.12 2.12 -25.54
N THR A 41 2.11 1.49 -24.96
CA THR A 41 2.04 1.28 -23.51
C THR A 41 2.01 -0.20 -23.15
N VAL A 42 2.54 -0.51 -21.97
CA VAL A 42 2.41 -1.82 -21.32
C VAL A 42 1.85 -1.65 -19.92
N ASN A 43 1.16 -2.67 -19.42
CA ASN A 43 0.70 -2.72 -18.04
C ASN A 43 1.64 -3.61 -17.24
N ASN A 44 2.32 -3.02 -16.25
CA ASN A 44 3.20 -3.73 -15.35
C ASN A 44 2.60 -3.81 -13.95
N SER A 45 2.80 -4.96 -13.30
CA SER A 45 2.40 -5.19 -11.92
C SER A 45 3.63 -5.14 -11.03
N TYR A 46 3.58 -4.29 -10.03
CA TYR A 46 4.63 -4.10 -9.05
C TYR A 46 4.16 -4.57 -7.68
N SER A 47 5.08 -5.16 -6.92
CA SER A 47 4.86 -5.55 -5.53
C SER A 47 5.93 -4.94 -4.64
N THR A 48 5.52 -4.24 -3.60
CA THR A 48 6.42 -3.73 -2.57
C THR A 48 6.03 -4.26 -1.19
N GLY A 49 7.02 -4.65 -0.40
CA GLY A 49 6.82 -5.07 0.98
C GLY A 49 6.50 -3.86 1.85
N ALA A 50 5.47 -3.96 2.68
CA ALA A 50 5.08 -2.92 3.62
C ALA A 50 4.84 -3.51 5.02
N GLY A 51 5.01 -2.67 6.03
CA GLY A 51 4.82 -3.04 7.43
C GLY A 51 4.02 -1.97 8.18
N ALA A 52 3.22 -2.41 9.13
CA ALA A 52 2.50 -1.56 10.05
C ALA A 52 2.80 -1.99 11.49
N SER A 53 3.33 -1.08 12.29
CA SER A 53 3.52 -1.28 13.73
C SER A 53 2.52 -0.42 14.48
N ILE A 54 1.82 -1.02 15.46
CA ILE A 54 0.86 -0.34 16.31
C ILE A 54 1.29 -0.52 17.75
N GLN A 55 1.55 0.61 18.38
CA GLN A 55 1.88 0.71 19.80
C GLN A 55 0.77 1.51 20.49
N ARG A 56 0.17 0.93 21.53
CA ARG A 56 -0.88 1.62 22.29
C ARG A 56 -0.84 1.24 23.76
N VAL A 57 -0.89 2.25 24.62
CA VAL A 57 -1.08 2.03 26.06
C VAL A 57 -2.53 1.63 26.31
N VAL A 58 -2.72 0.51 27.01
CA VAL A 58 -4.02 0.02 27.46
C VAL A 58 -4.04 -0.09 28.98
N THR A 59 -5.15 0.31 29.58
CA THR A 59 -5.33 0.24 31.04
C THR A 59 -6.23 -0.94 31.36
N VAL A 60 -5.76 -1.84 32.21
CA VAL A 60 -6.57 -2.92 32.79
C VAL A 60 -6.97 -2.46 34.18
N SER A 61 -8.26 -2.22 34.39
CA SER A 61 -8.77 -1.67 35.65
C SER A 61 -9.09 -2.77 36.65
N LYS A 62 -9.50 -3.96 36.18
CA LYS A 62 -9.90 -5.09 37.03
C LYS A 62 -9.26 -6.41 36.59
N PRO A 63 -8.98 -7.34 37.53
CA PRO A 63 -8.54 -8.69 37.18
C PRO A 63 -9.58 -9.40 36.30
N GLY A 64 -9.15 -9.95 35.17
CA GLY A 64 -10.02 -10.68 34.23
C GLY A 64 -10.80 -9.79 33.24
N GLU A 65 -10.58 -8.48 33.24
CA GLU A 65 -11.17 -7.56 32.28
C GLU A 65 -10.64 -7.83 30.85
N LYS A 66 -11.56 -7.93 29.88
CA LYS A 66 -11.22 -8.02 28.46
C LYS A 66 -11.14 -6.62 27.87
N VAL A 67 -9.99 -6.26 27.33
CA VAL A 67 -9.77 -4.97 26.66
C VAL A 67 -9.71 -5.20 25.15
N GLU A 68 -10.66 -4.65 24.41
CA GLU A 68 -10.68 -4.67 22.94
C GLU A 68 -10.19 -3.34 22.38
N VAL A 69 -9.24 -3.39 21.44
CA VAL A 69 -8.67 -2.21 20.78
C VAL A 69 -8.99 -2.25 19.30
N LYS A 70 -9.79 -1.28 18.83
CA LYS A 70 -10.02 -1.06 17.39
C LYS A 70 -8.81 -0.36 16.78
N LEU A 71 -8.11 -1.07 15.91
CA LEU A 71 -6.96 -0.56 15.17
C LEU A 71 -7.45 0.31 14.00
N LYS A 72 -6.86 1.49 13.83
CA LYS A 72 -7.11 2.33 12.63
C LYS A 72 -6.34 1.74 11.45
N LYS A 73 -6.91 1.84 10.24
CA LYS A 73 -6.19 1.54 9.00
C LYS A 73 -4.92 2.40 8.94
N THR A 74 -3.76 1.77 8.97
CA THR A 74 -2.49 2.42 8.65
C THR A 74 -2.49 2.77 7.17
N ARG A 75 -1.95 3.94 6.78
CA ARG A 75 -1.96 4.40 5.38
C ARG A 75 -1.37 3.31 4.48
N GLN A 76 -2.11 3.00 3.41
CA GLN A 76 -1.70 2.10 2.34
C GLN A 76 -0.61 2.76 1.49
#